data_AF-A0A945JIN0-F1
#
_entry.id   AF-A0A945JIN0-F1
#
_cell.length_a   1.000
_cell.length_b   1.000
_cell.length_c   1.000
_cell.angle_alpha   90.00
_cell.angle_beta   90.00
_cell.angle_gamma   90.00
#
_symmetry.space_group_name_H-M   'P 1'
#
loop_
_entity.id
_entity.type
_entity.pdbx_description
1 polymer ?
#
loop_
_entity_poly.entity_id
_entity_poly.type
_entity_poly.pdbx_seq_one_letter_code
_entity_poly.pdbx_strand_id
1 'polypeptide(L)'
;MAGTELDRPELDPSNDPLWQRLETCDLDDIDAAFKFSDRLARENGWKPDYARRVIEEYKRFCYLAVRTGHDVTPSDAVDQAWHLHLSYSRNYWDAFCATILQTDLHHDPTQGGEAEAAKYRDWYRATLESYEQLSGEKPPEDIWPPPLVRFGNVDAMRRVNVADHFVIPKPSRAMLWVAQVATIFVLFICIWKGAILWAVAVAALGVAIYIYRGRVDNRTRLRRRDADDGGRGGFGAGCGGIGGDGGGGGCGGCGGG
;
A
#
# COMPACT_ATOMS: atom_id res chain seq x y z
N MET A 1 24.29 -5.25 -17.58
CA MET A 1 25.61 -5.13 -16.93
C MET A 1 25.34 -4.67 -15.52
N ALA A 2 25.64 -5.51 -14.52
CA ALA A 2 25.41 -5.16 -13.13
C ALA A 2 26.50 -4.17 -12.69
N GLY A 3 26.12 -2.91 -12.47
CA GLY A 3 26.98 -1.93 -11.83
C GLY A 3 27.33 -2.42 -10.43
N THR A 4 28.62 -2.51 -10.15
CA THR A 4 29.16 -2.74 -8.81
C THR A 4 28.67 -1.66 -7.86
N GLU A 5 28.44 -2.02 -6.59
CA GLU A 5 27.99 -1.20 -5.45
C GLU A 5 28.81 0.09 -5.17
N LEU A 6 29.85 0.37 -5.99
CA LEU A 6 30.86 1.40 -5.81
C LEU A 6 30.62 2.70 -6.63
N ASP A 7 29.49 2.85 -7.34
CA ASP A 7 29.25 4.03 -8.21
C ASP A 7 27.89 4.72 -7.95
N ARG A 8 27.27 4.51 -6.79
CA ARG A 8 26.05 5.26 -6.43
C ARG A 8 26.44 6.67 -5.97
N PRO A 9 25.81 7.73 -6.51
CA PRO A 9 26.08 9.10 -6.07
C PRO A 9 25.71 9.26 -4.60
N GLU A 10 26.59 9.89 -3.83
CA GLU A 10 26.30 10.26 -2.45
C GLU A 10 25.17 11.31 -2.43
N LEU A 11 24.13 11.06 -1.64
CA LEU A 11 22.99 11.95 -1.53
C LEU A 11 23.24 12.97 -0.40
N ASP A 12 23.43 14.24 -0.76
CA ASP A 12 23.50 15.35 0.19
C ASP A 12 22.32 16.32 -0.04
N PRO A 13 21.13 16.05 0.54
CA PRO A 13 19.96 16.90 0.35
C PRO A 13 20.16 18.33 0.90
N SER A 14 21.06 18.54 1.87
CA SER A 14 21.25 19.86 2.49
C SER A 14 21.81 20.90 1.52
N ASN A 15 22.59 20.45 0.52
CA ASN A 15 23.22 21.29 -0.48
C ASN A 15 22.62 21.11 -1.90
N ASP A 16 21.58 20.30 -2.07
CA ASP A 16 20.96 20.08 -3.39
C ASP A 16 19.82 21.08 -3.67
N PRO A 17 19.91 21.89 -4.74
CA PRO A 17 18.84 22.81 -5.13
C PRO A 17 17.48 22.13 -5.39
N LEU A 18 17.46 20.87 -5.82
CA LEU A 18 16.20 20.13 -6.01
C LEU A 18 15.51 19.87 -4.67
N TRP A 19 16.26 19.54 -3.63
CA TRP A 19 15.70 19.31 -2.30
C TRP A 19 15.03 20.57 -1.76
N GLN A 20 15.69 21.73 -1.86
CA GLN A 20 15.15 23.02 -1.43
C GLN A 20 13.86 23.40 -2.17
N ARG A 21 13.79 23.15 -3.48
CA ARG A 21 12.57 23.37 -4.26
C ARG A 21 11.44 22.43 -3.85
N LEU A 22 11.75 21.17 -3.56
CA LEU A 22 10.77 20.21 -3.06
C LEU A 22 10.26 20.59 -1.65
N GLU A 23 11.13 21.01 -0.73
CA GLU A 23 10.72 21.44 0.62
C GLU A 23 9.78 22.65 0.58
N THR A 24 9.99 23.57 -0.35
CA THR A 24 9.17 24.77 -0.54
C THR A 24 7.95 24.53 -1.44
N CYS A 25 7.86 23.36 -2.09
CA CYS A 25 6.73 22.99 -2.91
C CYS A 25 5.53 22.61 -2.03
N ASP A 26 4.48 23.42 -2.12
CA ASP A 26 3.17 23.09 -1.58
C ASP A 26 2.27 22.59 -2.72
N LEU A 27 1.71 21.39 -2.53
CA LEU A 27 0.73 20.81 -3.46
C LEU A 27 -0.69 21.29 -3.17
N ASP A 28 -0.92 21.87 -1.98
CA ASP A 28 -2.18 22.49 -1.64
C ASP A 28 -2.21 23.92 -2.17
N ASP A 29 -3.07 24.17 -3.16
CA ASP A 29 -3.42 25.53 -3.52
C ASP A 29 -4.22 26.18 -2.38
N ILE A 30 -3.72 27.30 -1.86
CA ILE A 30 -4.33 28.02 -0.74
C ILE A 30 -5.73 28.57 -1.07
N ASP A 31 -5.97 28.87 -2.35
CA ASP A 31 -7.22 29.42 -2.85
C ASP A 31 -8.21 28.33 -3.28
N ALA A 32 -7.75 27.06 -3.34
CA ALA A 32 -8.62 25.94 -3.67
C ALA A 32 -9.53 25.56 -2.51
N ALA A 33 -10.84 25.59 -2.76
CA ALA A 33 -11.85 25.10 -1.81
C ALA A 33 -11.71 23.60 -1.49
N PHE A 34 -11.00 22.85 -2.33
CA PHE A 34 -10.71 21.44 -2.09
C PHE A 34 -9.25 21.14 -2.38
N LYS A 35 -8.46 21.06 -1.31
CA LYS A 35 -7.00 20.92 -1.35
C LYS A 35 -6.56 19.54 -1.79
N PHE A 36 -5.32 19.44 -2.27
CA PHE A 36 -4.72 18.18 -2.70
C PHE A 36 -4.69 17.16 -1.56
N SER A 37 -4.24 17.59 -0.37
CA SER A 37 -4.16 16.78 0.84
C SER A 37 -5.53 16.27 1.32
N ASP A 38 -6.55 17.12 1.27
CA ASP A 38 -7.93 16.74 1.61
C ASP A 38 -8.49 15.69 0.64
N ARG A 39 -8.20 15.86 -0.65
CA ARG A 39 -8.59 14.89 -1.68
C ARG A 39 -7.87 13.56 -1.49
N LEU A 40 -6.57 13.59 -1.24
CA LEU A 40 -5.76 12.40 -0.98
C LEU A 40 -6.29 11.62 0.22
N ALA A 41 -6.58 12.32 1.32
CA ALA A 41 -7.15 11.73 2.52
C ALA A 41 -8.52 11.09 2.24
N ARG A 42 -9.41 11.81 1.55
CA ARG A 42 -10.77 11.35 1.24
C ARG A 42 -10.78 10.12 0.34
N GLU A 43 -10.01 10.14 -0.75
CA GLU A 43 -10.04 9.05 -1.74
C GLU A 43 -9.46 7.74 -1.21
N ASN A 44 -8.55 7.81 -0.23
CA ASN A 44 -7.92 6.64 0.39
C ASN A 44 -8.50 6.26 1.76
N GLY A 45 -9.45 7.04 2.29
CA GLY A 45 -10.00 6.83 3.63
C GLY A 45 -8.96 7.05 4.75
N TRP A 46 -7.97 7.89 4.51
CA TRP A 46 -6.90 8.19 5.46
C TRP A 46 -7.27 9.31 6.42
N LYS A 47 -6.60 9.33 7.59
CA LYS A 47 -6.62 10.50 8.46
C LYS A 47 -5.86 11.65 7.79
N PRO A 48 -6.28 12.92 7.98
CA PRO A 48 -5.59 14.07 7.40
C PRO A 48 -4.09 14.14 7.72
N ASP A 49 -3.70 13.83 8.97
CA ASP A 49 -2.28 13.80 9.36
C ASP A 49 -1.46 12.77 8.59
N TYR A 50 -2.06 11.61 8.30
CA TYR A 50 -1.38 10.56 7.54
C TYR A 50 -1.20 10.98 6.07
N ALA A 51 -2.23 11.57 5.45
CA ALA A 51 -2.13 12.09 4.08
C ALA A 51 -1.04 13.16 3.94
N ARG A 52 -0.92 14.08 4.91
CA ARG A 52 0.18 15.07 4.93
C ARG A 52 1.56 14.42 5.02
N ARG A 53 1.73 13.41 5.89
CA ARG A 53 2.99 12.66 5.96
C ARG A 53 3.30 11.95 4.63
N VAL A 54 2.31 11.35 3.98
CA VAL A 54 2.47 10.71 2.66
C VAL A 54 2.90 11.71 1.58
N ILE A 55 2.40 12.95 1.62
CA ILE A 55 2.84 14.01 0.69
C ILE A 55 4.33 14.34 0.88
N GLU A 56 4.80 14.41 2.12
CA GLU A 56 6.23 14.59 2.40
C GLU A 56 7.06 13.41 1.86
N GLU A 57 6.60 12.18 2.08
CA GLU A 57 7.25 10.98 1.54
C GLU A 57 7.22 10.91 0.01
N TYR A 58 6.17 11.44 -0.62
CA TYR A 58 6.08 11.56 -2.08
C TYR A 58 7.13 12.53 -2.64
N LYS A 59 7.32 13.70 -2.00
CA LYS A 59 8.38 14.63 -2.37
C LYS A 59 9.77 14.01 -2.24
N ARG A 60 10.02 13.26 -1.15
CA ARG A 60 11.27 12.50 -0.96
C ARG A 60 11.47 11.45 -2.05
N PHE A 61 10.41 10.71 -2.40
CA PHE A 61 10.46 9.76 -3.50
C PHE A 61 10.80 10.43 -4.84
N CYS A 62 10.24 11.59 -5.15
CA CYS A 62 10.61 12.35 -6.36
C CYS A 62 12.07 12.79 -6.35
N TYR A 63 12.61 13.19 -5.19
CA TYR A 63 14.04 13.47 -5.06
C TYR A 63 14.88 12.23 -5.40
N LEU A 64 14.55 11.08 -4.80
CA LEU A 64 15.24 9.82 -5.06
C LEU A 64 15.17 9.45 -6.54
N ALA A 65 13.99 9.53 -7.16
CA ALA A 65 13.80 9.22 -8.58
C ALA A 65 14.70 10.03 -9.51
N VAL A 66 15.04 11.26 -9.14
CA VAL A 66 15.88 12.15 -9.95
C VAL A 66 17.37 12.01 -9.61
N ARG A 67 17.74 11.59 -8.39
CA ARG A 67 19.12 11.67 -7.89
C ARG A 67 19.85 10.35 -7.68
N THR A 68 19.16 9.23 -7.51
CA THR A 68 19.83 7.97 -7.15
C THR A 68 20.54 7.29 -8.32
N GLY A 69 20.26 7.69 -9.56
CA GLY A 69 20.88 7.12 -10.76
C GLY A 69 20.41 5.69 -11.10
N HIS A 70 19.38 5.19 -10.43
CA HIS A 70 18.73 3.92 -10.74
C HIS A 70 17.21 4.06 -10.65
N ASP A 71 16.49 3.12 -11.25
CA ASP A 71 15.04 3.07 -11.15
C ASP A 71 14.58 2.89 -9.69
N VAL A 72 13.52 3.60 -9.32
CA VAL A 72 12.92 3.56 -7.98
C VAL A 72 11.48 3.09 -8.05
N THR A 73 11.03 2.41 -7.01
CA THR A 73 9.64 1.93 -6.88
C THR A 73 9.02 2.54 -5.61
N PRO A 74 7.85 3.19 -5.70
CA PRO A 74 7.20 3.76 -4.54
C PRO A 74 6.50 2.70 -3.67
N SER A 75 6.26 3.04 -2.40
CA SER A 75 5.27 2.33 -1.59
C SER A 75 3.85 2.56 -2.13
N ASP A 76 2.89 1.74 -1.73
CA ASP A 76 1.49 1.90 -2.18
C ASP A 76 0.95 3.29 -1.80
N ALA A 77 1.19 3.75 -0.58
CA ALA A 77 0.73 5.07 -0.13
C ALA A 77 1.34 6.22 -0.94
N VAL A 78 2.65 6.17 -1.22
CA VAL A 78 3.34 7.18 -2.04
C VAL A 78 2.87 7.14 -3.49
N ASP A 79 2.63 5.95 -4.03
CA ASP A 79 2.08 5.76 -5.37
C ASP A 79 0.65 6.33 -5.50
N GLN A 80 -0.19 6.22 -4.46
CA GLN A 80 -1.51 6.88 -4.45
C GLN A 80 -1.39 8.41 -4.51
N ALA A 81 -0.42 9.01 -3.83
CA ALA A 81 -0.16 10.44 -3.94
C ALA A 81 0.32 10.82 -5.34
N TRP A 82 1.21 10.02 -5.94
CA TRP A 82 1.69 10.25 -7.30
C TRP A 82 0.56 10.12 -8.34
N HIS A 83 -0.26 9.06 -8.26
CA HIS A 83 -1.45 8.90 -9.10
C HIS A 83 -2.42 10.07 -8.99
N LEU A 84 -2.66 10.56 -7.78
CA LEU A 84 -3.50 11.73 -7.60
C LEU A 84 -2.85 12.95 -8.28
N HIS A 85 -1.55 13.17 -8.11
CA HIS A 85 -0.84 14.30 -8.72
C HIS A 85 -0.87 14.27 -10.25
N LEU A 86 -0.71 13.10 -10.87
CA LEU A 86 -0.87 12.91 -12.31
C LEU A 86 -2.26 13.34 -12.82
N SER A 87 -3.30 13.22 -11.99
CA SER A 87 -4.64 13.71 -12.33
C SER A 87 -4.76 15.24 -12.35
N TYR A 88 -3.87 15.95 -11.66
CA TYR A 88 -3.70 17.41 -11.76
C TYR A 88 -2.73 17.74 -12.90
N SER A 89 -3.01 17.23 -14.10
CA SER A 89 -2.02 17.14 -15.21
C SER A 89 -1.31 18.44 -15.55
N ARG A 90 -1.99 19.59 -15.53
CA ARG A 90 -1.36 20.91 -15.75
C ARG A 90 -0.41 21.28 -14.62
N ASN A 91 -0.83 21.11 -13.37
CA ASN A 91 0.06 21.36 -12.23
C ASN A 91 1.25 20.39 -12.26
N TYR A 92 1.01 19.11 -12.54
CA TYR A 92 2.05 18.09 -12.62
C TYR A 92 3.10 18.40 -13.71
N TRP A 93 2.68 18.63 -14.95
CA TRP A 93 3.61 18.84 -16.06
C TRP A 93 4.18 20.26 -16.08
N ASP A 94 3.33 21.28 -16.01
CA ASP A 94 3.72 22.67 -16.28
C ASP A 94 4.37 23.33 -15.05
N ALA A 95 3.97 22.94 -13.83
CA ALA A 95 4.53 23.50 -12.61
C ALA A 95 5.53 22.52 -11.96
N PHE A 96 5.10 21.33 -11.57
CA PHE A 96 5.93 20.42 -10.78
C PHE A 96 7.12 19.87 -11.58
N CYS A 97 6.90 19.21 -12.71
CA CYS A 97 7.99 18.67 -13.54
C CYS A 97 8.85 19.78 -14.14
N ALA A 98 8.25 20.77 -14.81
CA ALA A 98 9.02 21.81 -15.50
C ALA A 98 9.79 22.75 -14.56
N THR A 99 9.24 23.09 -13.37
CA THR A 99 9.84 24.11 -12.49
C THR A 99 10.47 23.55 -11.22
N ILE A 100 9.83 22.55 -10.57
CA ILE A 100 10.33 21.97 -9.32
C ILE A 100 11.35 20.86 -9.64
N LEU A 101 10.98 19.84 -10.39
CA LEU A 101 11.90 18.75 -10.73
C LEU A 101 12.94 19.18 -11.78
N GLN A 102 12.55 20.06 -12.70
CA GLN A 102 13.32 20.45 -13.90
C GLN A 102 13.70 19.26 -14.79
N THR A 103 12.89 18.20 -14.74
CA THR A 103 12.98 17.02 -15.57
C THR A 103 11.60 16.37 -15.61
N ASP A 104 11.34 15.67 -16.72
CA ASP A 104 10.16 14.83 -16.82
C ASP A 104 10.33 13.61 -15.92
N LEU A 105 9.25 13.26 -15.21
CA LEU A 105 9.16 12.05 -14.41
C LEU A 105 7.93 11.30 -14.89
N HIS A 106 8.10 10.16 -15.54
CA HIS A 106 6.99 9.38 -16.09
C HIS A 106 6.57 8.27 -15.12
N HIS A 107 5.27 8.00 -15.08
CA HIS A 107 4.72 6.82 -14.42
C HIS A 107 4.36 5.80 -15.49
N ASP A 108 5.05 4.66 -15.46
CA ASP A 108 4.86 3.57 -16.42
C ASP A 108 4.14 2.39 -15.78
N PRO A 109 3.09 1.85 -16.43
CA PRO A 109 2.40 0.67 -15.94
C PRO A 109 3.31 -0.55 -16.00
N THR A 110 3.07 -1.51 -15.10
CA THR A 110 3.77 -2.80 -15.12
C THR A 110 3.42 -3.60 -16.37
N GLN A 111 4.40 -4.28 -16.97
CA GLN A 111 4.14 -5.25 -18.04
C GLN A 111 3.60 -6.60 -17.53
N GLY A 112 3.57 -6.79 -16.22
CA GLY A 112 3.12 -8.02 -15.57
C GLY A 112 4.10 -9.20 -15.72
N GLY A 113 3.80 -10.29 -15.02
CA GLY A 113 4.60 -11.52 -15.02
C GLY A 113 5.64 -11.61 -13.91
N GLU A 114 6.22 -12.80 -13.72
CA GLU A 114 7.13 -13.09 -12.59
C GLU A 114 8.42 -12.29 -12.64
N ALA A 115 9.01 -12.13 -13.84
CA ALA A 115 10.24 -11.35 -14.03
C ALA A 115 10.03 -9.88 -13.65
N GLU A 116 8.90 -9.32 -14.05
CA GLU A 116 8.54 -7.93 -13.76
C GLU A 116 8.27 -7.73 -12.27
N ALA A 117 7.60 -8.69 -11.63
CA ALA A 117 7.42 -8.69 -10.18
C ALA A 117 8.75 -8.79 -9.42
N ALA A 118 9.72 -9.56 -9.91
CA ALA A 118 11.06 -9.62 -9.32
C ALA A 118 11.79 -8.28 -9.47
N LYS A 119 11.75 -7.68 -10.67
CA LYS A 119 12.33 -6.36 -10.96
C LYS A 119 11.83 -5.28 -10.00
N TYR A 120 10.51 -5.12 -9.86
CA TYR A 120 9.94 -4.10 -8.96
C TYR A 120 10.23 -4.37 -7.48
N ARG A 121 10.36 -5.64 -7.06
CA ARG A 121 10.81 -5.99 -5.70
C ARG A 121 12.26 -5.55 -5.46
N ASP A 122 13.14 -5.74 -6.44
CA ASP A 122 14.55 -5.36 -6.32
C ASP A 122 14.70 -3.84 -6.34
N TRP A 123 14.01 -3.14 -7.24
CA TRP A 123 13.96 -1.67 -7.26
C TRP A 123 13.37 -1.08 -5.97
N TYR A 124 12.34 -1.70 -5.40
CA TYR A 124 11.78 -1.25 -4.12
C TYR A 124 12.79 -1.40 -2.98
N ARG A 125 13.54 -2.51 -2.92
CA ARG A 125 14.64 -2.67 -1.94
C ARG A 125 15.71 -1.60 -2.12
N ALA A 126 16.16 -1.37 -3.35
CA ALA A 126 17.13 -0.32 -3.66
C ALA A 126 16.60 1.07 -3.28
N THR A 127 15.30 1.33 -3.48
CA THR A 127 14.66 2.60 -3.07
C THR A 127 14.72 2.79 -1.55
N LEU A 128 14.45 1.75 -0.76
CA LEU A 128 14.56 1.82 0.70
C LEU A 128 16.02 2.04 1.15
N GLU A 129 16.98 1.39 0.49
CA GLU A 129 18.41 1.62 0.75
C GLU A 129 18.81 3.07 0.46
N SER A 130 18.40 3.63 -0.68
CA SER A 130 18.66 5.04 -1.01
C SER A 130 17.98 6.00 -0.06
N TYR A 131 16.79 5.65 0.46
CA TYR A 131 16.12 6.44 1.49
C TYR A 131 16.92 6.46 2.80
N GLU A 132 17.43 5.31 3.23
CA GLU A 132 18.28 5.21 4.42
C GLU A 132 19.57 6.05 4.25
N GLN A 133 20.15 6.06 3.04
CA GLN A 133 21.29 6.93 2.73
C GLN A 133 20.93 8.42 2.76
N LEU A 134 19.78 8.79 2.20
CA LEU A 134 19.28 10.17 2.14
C LEU A 134 19.04 10.78 3.53
N SER A 135 18.40 10.03 4.41
CA SER A 135 17.89 10.55 5.69
C SER A 135 18.74 10.15 6.91
N GLY A 136 19.64 9.17 6.76
CA GLY A 136 20.37 8.56 7.87
C GLY A 136 19.49 7.70 8.79
N GLU A 137 18.19 7.59 8.49
CA GLU A 137 17.20 6.84 9.26
C GLU A 137 16.37 5.95 8.34
N LYS A 138 15.70 4.96 8.93
CA LYS A 138 14.76 4.14 8.17
C LYS A 138 13.52 4.94 7.80
N PRO A 139 12.96 4.76 6.59
CA PRO A 139 11.69 5.38 6.26
C PRO A 139 10.58 4.88 7.21
N PRO A 140 9.54 5.69 7.47
CA PRO A 140 8.45 5.33 8.37
C PRO A 140 7.70 4.09 7.86
N GLU A 141 7.74 2.98 8.61
CA GLU A 141 7.21 1.67 8.17
C GLU A 141 5.70 1.67 7.86
N ASP A 142 4.92 2.59 8.44
CA ASP A 142 3.49 2.74 8.15
C ASP A 142 3.22 3.37 6.77
N ILE A 143 4.23 3.99 6.13
CA ILE A 143 4.17 4.50 4.75
C ILE A 143 5.06 3.66 3.82
N TRP A 144 6.22 3.20 4.30
CA TRP A 144 7.20 2.40 3.57
C TRP A 144 7.35 1.01 4.20
N PRO A 145 6.37 0.12 4.01
CA PRO A 145 6.41 -1.19 4.62
C PRO A 145 7.49 -2.08 3.99
N PRO A 146 7.96 -3.14 4.67
CA PRO A 146 8.92 -4.08 4.10
C PRO A 146 8.42 -4.70 2.78
N PRO A 147 9.32 -5.12 1.86
CA PRO A 147 8.93 -5.64 0.55
C PRO A 147 7.88 -6.77 0.60
N LEU A 148 7.99 -7.67 1.57
CA LEU A 148 7.03 -8.76 1.75
C LEU A 148 5.61 -8.26 2.05
N VAL A 149 5.49 -7.14 2.76
CA VAL A 149 4.20 -6.51 3.08
C VAL A 149 3.71 -5.70 1.89
N ARG A 150 4.57 -4.90 1.25
CA ARG A 150 4.26 -4.09 0.06
C ARG A 150 3.67 -4.92 -1.09
N PHE A 151 4.20 -6.11 -1.33
CA PHE A 151 3.82 -6.97 -2.46
C PHE A 151 2.97 -8.19 -2.07
N GLY A 152 2.74 -8.45 -0.78
CA GLY A 152 2.14 -9.72 -0.32
C GLY A 152 0.61 -9.87 -0.50
N ASN A 153 -0.11 -8.80 -0.84
CA ASN A 153 -1.58 -8.77 -0.94
C ASN A 153 -2.11 -7.85 -2.06
N VAL A 154 -1.25 -7.42 -2.98
CA VAL A 154 -1.61 -6.41 -3.98
C VAL A 154 -2.81 -6.84 -4.83
N ASP A 155 -2.89 -8.12 -5.19
CA ASP A 155 -3.98 -8.68 -6.04
C ASP A 155 -5.34 -8.70 -5.36
N ALA A 156 -5.39 -8.51 -4.04
CA ALA A 156 -6.62 -8.47 -3.26
C ALA A 156 -7.19 -7.04 -3.12
N MET A 157 -6.45 -6.01 -3.53
CA MET A 157 -6.90 -4.62 -3.44
C MET A 157 -8.02 -4.35 -4.45
N ARG A 158 -9.15 -3.81 -3.98
CA ARG A 158 -10.29 -3.45 -4.81
C ARG A 158 -10.86 -2.12 -4.32
N ARG A 159 -11.31 -1.29 -5.27
CA ARG A 159 -12.11 -0.11 -4.95
C ARG A 159 -13.52 -0.57 -4.61
N VAL A 160 -14.03 -0.12 -3.48
CA VAL A 160 -15.35 -0.51 -2.95
C VAL A 160 -16.10 0.74 -2.53
N ASN A 161 -17.36 0.88 -2.93
CA ASN A 161 -18.22 1.92 -2.40
C ASN A 161 -18.73 1.51 -1.01
N VAL A 162 -18.27 2.21 0.02
CA VAL A 162 -18.63 1.95 1.42
C VAL A 162 -20.06 2.38 1.78
N ALA A 163 -20.75 3.13 0.92
CA ALA A 163 -22.18 3.39 1.08
C ALA A 163 -23.02 2.14 0.77
N ASP A 164 -22.54 1.29 -0.15
CA ASP A 164 -23.27 0.10 -0.62
C ASP A 164 -22.75 -1.20 0.01
N HIS A 165 -21.54 -1.19 0.58
CA HIS A 165 -20.86 -2.38 1.08
C HIS A 165 -20.23 -2.17 2.46
N PHE A 166 -20.32 -3.20 3.31
CA PHE A 166 -19.61 -3.23 4.60
C PHE A 166 -18.19 -3.78 4.44
N VAL A 167 -17.19 -3.03 4.93
CA VAL A 167 -15.79 -3.47 5.02
C VAL A 167 -15.46 -3.78 6.48
N ILE A 168 -15.39 -5.07 6.81
CA ILE A 168 -15.16 -5.53 8.19
C ILE A 168 -13.74 -6.11 8.29
N PRO A 169 -12.91 -5.67 9.26
CA PRO A 169 -11.58 -6.22 9.45
C PRO A 169 -11.66 -7.72 9.77
N LYS A 170 -10.75 -8.51 9.19
CA LYS A 170 -10.71 -9.95 9.45
C LYS A 170 -10.37 -10.19 10.93
N PRO A 171 -11.13 -11.04 11.64
CA PRO A 171 -10.91 -11.32 13.05
C PRO A 171 -9.54 -12.00 13.26
N SER A 172 -8.88 -11.66 14.36
CA SER A 172 -7.62 -12.33 14.72
C SER A 172 -7.86 -13.80 15.08
N ARG A 173 -6.84 -14.65 14.90
CA ARG A 173 -6.93 -16.08 15.24
C ARG A 173 -7.27 -16.30 16.72
N ALA A 174 -6.68 -15.51 17.61
CA ALA A 174 -6.93 -15.57 19.04
C ALA A 174 -8.40 -15.25 19.37
N MET A 175 -8.96 -14.22 18.73
CA MET A 175 -10.35 -13.85 18.92
C MET A 175 -11.30 -14.97 18.49
N LEU A 176 -11.00 -15.65 17.38
CA LEU A 176 -11.80 -16.80 16.94
C LEU A 176 -11.70 -18.00 17.90
N TRP A 177 -10.54 -18.20 18.54
CA TRP A 177 -10.39 -19.21 19.60
C TRP A 177 -11.26 -18.91 20.82
N VAL A 178 -11.20 -17.67 21.31
CA VAL A 178 -12.04 -17.21 22.42
C VAL A 178 -13.52 -17.35 22.08
N ALA A 179 -13.93 -16.94 20.88
CA ALA A 179 -15.31 -17.06 20.42
C ALA A 179 -15.78 -18.52 20.41
N GLN A 180 -14.96 -19.46 19.95
CA GLN A 180 -15.33 -20.88 19.96
C GLN A 180 -15.51 -21.43 21.38
N VAL A 181 -14.58 -21.13 22.30
CA VAL A 181 -14.67 -21.58 23.69
C VAL A 181 -15.93 -20.99 24.34
N ALA A 182 -16.21 -19.70 24.09
CA ALA A 182 -17.42 -19.05 24.56
C ALA A 182 -18.69 -19.73 24.02
N THR A 183 -18.75 -20.09 22.73
CA THR A 183 -19.92 -20.81 22.18
C THR A 183 -20.11 -22.18 22.82
N ILE A 184 -19.04 -22.93 23.08
CA ILE A 184 -19.13 -24.23 23.78
C ILE A 184 -19.62 -24.05 25.22
N PHE A 185 -19.14 -23.03 25.92
CA PHE A 185 -19.57 -22.72 27.28
C PHE A 185 -21.04 -22.30 27.35
N VAL A 186 -21.49 -21.43 26.45
CA VAL A 186 -22.90 -21.02 26.37
C VAL A 186 -23.79 -22.21 26.00
N LEU A 187 -23.34 -23.07 25.07
CA LEU A 187 -24.06 -24.28 24.71
C LEU A 187 -24.26 -25.20 25.92
N PHE A 188 -23.22 -25.38 26.74
CA PHE A 188 -23.31 -26.14 27.99
C PHE A 188 -24.36 -25.56 28.95
N ILE A 189 -24.39 -24.23 29.12
CA ILE A 189 -25.40 -23.56 29.95
C ILE A 189 -26.81 -23.77 29.40
N CYS A 190 -27.01 -23.62 28.09
CA CYS A 190 -28.32 -23.81 27.46
C CYS A 190 -28.85 -25.24 27.66
N ILE A 191 -27.98 -26.25 27.49
CA ILE A 191 -28.33 -27.66 27.74
C ILE A 191 -28.68 -27.86 29.22
N TRP A 192 -27.85 -27.33 30.13
CA TRP A 192 -28.08 -27.46 31.58
C TRP A 192 -29.40 -26.82 32.04
N LYS A 193 -29.80 -25.69 31.42
CA LYS A 193 -31.07 -25.01 31.68
C LYS A 193 -32.27 -25.61 30.94
N GLY A 194 -32.08 -26.61 30.09
CA GLY A 194 -33.15 -27.19 29.25
C GLY A 194 -33.64 -26.26 28.14
N ALA A 195 -32.87 -25.23 27.77
CA ALA A 195 -33.21 -24.27 26.73
C ALA A 195 -32.85 -24.81 25.33
N ILE A 196 -33.57 -25.85 24.90
CA ILE A 196 -33.23 -26.65 23.70
C ILE A 196 -33.14 -25.80 22.42
N LEU A 197 -34.08 -24.88 22.18
CA LEU A 197 -34.07 -24.04 20.98
C LEU A 197 -32.82 -23.14 20.91
N TRP A 198 -32.41 -22.57 22.04
CA TRP A 198 -31.19 -21.77 22.13
C TRP A 198 -29.92 -22.62 22.02
N ALA A 199 -29.93 -23.83 22.57
CA ALA A 199 -28.83 -24.78 22.41
C ALA A 199 -28.57 -25.11 20.93
N VAL A 200 -29.62 -25.37 20.15
CA VAL A 200 -29.49 -25.63 18.71
C VAL A 200 -28.90 -24.42 17.97
N ALA A 201 -29.39 -23.20 18.26
CA ALA A 201 -28.88 -21.98 17.63
C ALA A 201 -27.39 -21.73 17.95
N VAL A 202 -26.99 -21.89 19.21
CA VAL A 202 -25.59 -21.72 19.65
C VAL A 202 -24.69 -22.80 19.06
N ALA A 203 -25.17 -24.04 18.95
CA ALA A 203 -24.43 -25.12 18.28
C ALA A 203 -24.18 -24.80 16.80
N ALA A 204 -25.19 -24.31 16.08
CA ALA A 204 -25.05 -23.90 14.69
C ALA A 204 -24.03 -22.75 14.52
N LEU A 205 -24.06 -21.74 15.41
CA LEU A 205 -23.06 -20.66 15.45
C LEU A 205 -21.66 -21.20 15.73
N GLY A 206 -21.51 -22.11 16.69
CA GLY A 206 -20.25 -22.76 17.03
C GLY A 206 -19.65 -23.55 15.86
N VAL A 207 -20.50 -24.24 15.07
CA VAL A 207 -20.07 -24.94 13.84
C VAL A 207 -19.63 -23.93 12.77
N ALA A 208 -20.38 -22.84 12.58
CA ALA A 208 -20.00 -21.80 11.62
C ALA A 208 -18.64 -21.15 11.96
N ILE A 209 -18.40 -20.84 13.24
CA ILE A 209 -17.11 -20.32 13.73
C ILE A 209 -16.01 -21.36 13.51
N TYR A 210 -16.24 -22.63 13.82
CA TYR A 210 -15.27 -23.71 13.61
C TYR A 210 -14.86 -23.84 12.13
N ILE A 211 -15.83 -23.85 11.21
CA ILE A 211 -15.57 -23.91 9.77
C ILE A 211 -14.80 -22.67 9.30
N TYR A 212 -15.21 -21.47 9.72
CA TYR A 212 -14.54 -20.23 9.37
C TYR A 212 -13.08 -20.22 9.84
N ARG A 213 -12.84 -20.67 11.07
CA ARG A 213 -11.51 -20.85 11.65
C ARG A 213 -10.65 -21.81 10.85
N GLY A 214 -11.18 -22.96 10.47
CA GLY A 214 -10.49 -23.91 9.62
C GLY A 214 -10.01 -23.28 8.30
N ARG A 215 -10.84 -22.42 7.69
CA ARG A 215 -10.45 -21.68 6.48
C ARG A 215 -9.36 -20.64 6.73
N VAL A 216 -9.45 -19.86 7.81
CA VAL A 216 -8.43 -18.87 8.18
C VAL A 216 -7.09 -19.57 8.46
N ASP A 217 -7.12 -20.65 9.22
CA ASP A 217 -5.94 -21.43 9.57
C ASP A 217 -5.29 -22.04 8.33
N ASN A 218 -6.09 -22.62 7.43
CA ASN A 218 -5.60 -23.18 6.18
C ASN A 218 -4.95 -22.09 5.29
N ARG A 219 -5.61 -20.93 5.15
CA ARG A 219 -5.06 -19.80 4.38
C ARG A 219 -3.72 -19.32 4.94
N THR A 220 -3.59 -19.21 6.26
CA THR A 220 -2.31 -18.81 6.88
C THR A 220 -1.21 -19.87 6.74
N ARG A 221 -1.56 -21.16 6.75
CA ARG A 221 -0.60 -22.25 6.51
C ARG A 221 -0.07 -22.23 5.08
N LEU A 222 -0.96 -22.04 4.10
CA LEU A 222 -0.58 -21.89 2.70
C LEU A 222 0.36 -20.69 2.52
N ARG A 223 -0.01 -19.52 3.04
CA ARG A 223 0.86 -18.33 3.01
C ARG A 223 2.22 -18.52 3.66
N ARG A 224 2.30 -19.24 4.79
CA ARG A 224 3.58 -19.53 5.45
C ARG A 224 4.44 -20.46 4.61
N ARG A 225 3.84 -21.47 3.98
CA ARG A 225 4.53 -22.38 3.07
C ARG A 225 5.09 -21.63 1.86
N ASP A 226 4.30 -20.76 1.25
CA ASP A 226 4.74 -19.94 0.12
C ASP A 226 5.88 -18.98 0.51
N ALA A 227 5.86 -18.47 1.75
CA ALA A 227 6.93 -17.62 2.28
C ALA A 227 8.23 -18.39 2.60
N ASP A 228 8.14 -19.61 3.11
CA ASP A 228 9.29 -20.46 3.41
C ASP A 228 9.95 -21.00 2.12
N ASP A 229 9.16 -21.34 1.10
CA ASP A 229 9.65 -21.73 -0.23
C ASP A 229 10.21 -20.51 -1.02
N GLY A 230 9.67 -19.30 -0.81
CA GLY A 230 10.21 -18.07 -1.38
C GLY A 230 11.60 -17.66 -0.87
N GLY A 231 12.10 -18.31 0.20
CA GLY A 231 13.45 -18.11 0.75
C GLY A 231 14.53 -19.02 0.16
N ARG A 232 14.17 -20.03 -0.65
CA ARG A 232 15.10 -20.92 -1.34
C ARG A 232 14.66 -21.04 -2.80
N GLY A 233 15.38 -20.36 -3.69
CA GLY A 233 14.99 -20.17 -5.10
C GLY A 233 14.42 -21.42 -5.80
N GLY A 234 13.32 -21.21 -6.52
CA GLY A 234 12.73 -22.22 -7.39
C GLY A 234 11.30 -21.89 -7.81
N PHE A 235 11.16 -21.35 -9.02
CA PHE A 235 9.99 -21.35 -9.92
C PHE A 235 8.85 -22.31 -9.53
N GLY A 236 7.61 -21.80 -9.41
CA GLY A 236 6.45 -22.66 -9.18
C GLY A 236 5.11 -21.97 -8.94
N ALA A 237 4.49 -21.49 -10.03
CA ALA A 237 3.04 -21.50 -10.28
C ALA A 237 2.10 -20.99 -9.17
N GLY A 238 1.78 -19.69 -9.24
CA GLY A 238 0.56 -19.10 -8.69
C GLY A 238 -0.09 -18.20 -9.73
N CYS A 239 -1.04 -18.75 -10.48
CA CYS A 239 -1.75 -18.06 -11.55
C CYS A 239 -2.62 -16.91 -11.02
N GLY A 240 -2.52 -15.73 -11.66
CA GLY A 240 -3.64 -14.78 -11.84
C GLY A 240 -3.80 -13.64 -10.84
N GLY A 241 -3.44 -12.43 -11.28
CA GLY A 241 -3.72 -11.12 -10.66
C GLY A 241 -2.54 -10.20 -10.94
N ILE A 242 -2.47 -9.49 -12.06
CA ILE A 242 -3.05 -8.18 -12.36
C ILE A 242 -2.98 -7.24 -11.16
N GLY A 243 -1.81 -6.61 -10.98
CA GLY A 243 -1.72 -5.32 -10.30
C GLY A 243 -2.55 -4.34 -11.12
N GLY A 244 -3.73 -4.01 -10.58
CA GLY A 244 -4.57 -2.99 -11.15
C GLY A 244 -3.98 -1.64 -10.81
N ASP A 245 -3.47 -0.94 -11.82
CA ASP A 245 -3.26 0.50 -11.78
C ASP A 245 -4.65 1.12 -11.58
N GLY A 246 -5.04 1.27 -10.32
CA GLY A 246 -6.38 1.68 -9.88
C GLY A 246 -6.63 3.17 -10.08
N GLY A 247 -6.23 3.73 -11.22
CA GLY A 247 -6.52 5.11 -11.60
C GLY A 247 -8.00 5.29 -11.87
N GLY A 248 -8.70 5.97 -10.96
CA GLY A 248 -10.10 6.31 -11.19
C GLY A 248 -10.66 7.31 -10.19
N GLY A 249 -9.91 8.39 -9.89
CA GLY A 249 -10.46 9.57 -9.23
C GLY A 249 -11.42 10.30 -10.18
N GLY A 250 -12.66 9.81 -10.27
CA GLY A 250 -13.72 10.51 -11.00
C GLY A 250 -14.03 11.84 -10.34
N CYS A 251 -13.61 12.92 -11.02
CA CYS A 251 -14.33 14.18 -11.30
C CYS A 251 -13.40 15.08 -12.14
N GLY A 252 -12.91 14.59 -13.29
CA GLY A 252 -12.19 15.40 -14.27
C GLY A 252 -13.19 15.93 -15.30
N GLY A 253 -13.68 17.16 -15.10
CA GLY A 253 -14.45 17.86 -16.12
C GLY A 253 -13.49 18.52 -17.12
N CYS A 254 -13.65 18.21 -18.41
CA CYS A 254 -12.94 18.90 -19.49
C CYS A 254 -13.70 20.20 -19.83
N GLY A 255 -13.14 21.35 -19.42
CA GLY A 255 -13.53 22.66 -19.94
C GLY A 255 -12.61 23.03 -21.10
N GLY A 256 -13.15 23.07 -22.32
CA GLY A 256 -12.45 23.64 -23.47
C GLY A 256 -12.41 25.16 -23.34
N GLY A 257 -11.20 25.72 -23.32
CA GLY A 257 -10.90 27.14 -23.45
C GLY A 257 -9.74 27.31 -24.40
#